data_AF-A0A178FNG3-F1
#
_entry.id   AF-A0A178FNG3-F1
#
_cell.length_a   1.000
_cell.length_b   1.000
_cell.length_c   1.000
_cell.angle_alpha   90.00
_cell.angle_beta   90.00
_cell.angle_gamma   90.00
#
_symmetry.space_group_name_H-M   'P 1'
#
loop_
_entity.id
_entity.type
_entity.pdbx_description
1 polymer ?
#
loop_
_entity_poly.entity_id
_entity_poly.type
_entity_poly.pdbx_seq_one_letter_code
_entity_poly.pdbx_strand_id
1 'polypeptide(L)'
;MQHSFFPRLGELVLWYAEPSNGEIKFHWQTQTYQVYSAKEKKFAGIPTWYGGVVTQVPEEPLNLHDAIVETNKGYALNRSGFRIEIFPDPNSSNKNMSTHYKYVPLSQIRPLNFWSIYLQGVRSTDFHPSIPHALTIMSSFSMLDKYYFEGIWPNASVLCRGVYLGAELLIPGDGVRLMPLDRDGVIDLKRKVTDVLVIDSIEFRFMECDANLQSPLLSQTTTARLIGKVYTLDPKLAFDSSTPLTDSQITKSFECTGMREYGLWYLRHEPDKVTEVSLDHVIGRCLESEYMDIMFDNVALDLDLVGIRDARLFGREADERIAPGKQWFCGDNRLEQLGLESINGIEHSRCDDSRDPRMNRAIMNIINDEAVDADHRDSKIVRQLGRAHEGLIGSRTGYTTFDSAGKHSSMVATALGGEATPYVNTEPVENDEAEDGDVGSSREVAPSTDSGDELVVVPMHKRRRQH
;
A
#
# COMPACT_ATOMS: atom_id res chain seq x y z
N MET A 1 7.19 2.49 -15.59
CA MET A 1 6.74 3.15 -14.36
C MET A 1 5.26 3.46 -14.51
N GLN A 2 4.49 3.17 -13.47
CA GLN A 2 3.03 3.30 -13.44
C GLN A 2 2.65 4.66 -12.81
N HIS A 3 1.65 5.36 -13.35
CA HIS A 3 1.17 6.60 -12.75
C HIS A 3 0.58 6.39 -11.35
N SER A 4 0.75 7.35 -10.44
CA SER A 4 0.37 7.23 -9.03
C SER A 4 -1.15 7.15 -8.83
N PHE A 5 -1.94 7.74 -9.73
CA PHE A 5 -3.40 7.66 -9.69
C PHE A 5 -3.95 6.35 -10.30
N PHE A 6 -3.11 5.50 -10.91
CA PHE A 6 -3.59 4.20 -11.38
C PHE A 6 -3.85 3.28 -10.19
N PRO A 7 -5.05 2.67 -10.12
CA PRO A 7 -5.36 1.72 -9.07
C PRO A 7 -4.43 0.49 -9.15
N ARG A 8 -3.94 0.05 -7.99
CA ARG A 8 -3.15 -1.17 -7.83
C ARG A 8 -4.03 -2.32 -7.38
N LEU A 9 -3.53 -3.54 -7.56
CA LEU A 9 -4.21 -4.74 -7.07
C LEU A 9 -4.46 -4.66 -5.57
N GLY A 10 -5.66 -5.01 -5.13
CA GLY A 10 -6.09 -4.97 -3.73
C GLY A 10 -6.47 -3.57 -3.21
N GLU A 11 -6.34 -2.51 -4.00
CA GLU A 11 -6.79 -1.17 -3.60
C GLU A 11 -8.32 -1.05 -3.62
N LEU A 12 -8.83 -0.15 -2.77
CA LEU A 12 -10.24 0.22 -2.77
C LEU A 12 -10.45 1.48 -3.62
N VAL A 13 -11.50 1.46 -4.42
CA VAL A 13 -11.83 2.53 -5.37
C VAL A 13 -13.31 2.86 -5.35
N LEU A 14 -13.63 4.09 -5.76
CA LEU A 14 -14.97 4.43 -6.24
C LEU A 14 -15.05 4.09 -7.72
N TRP A 15 -16.14 3.45 -8.13
CA TRP A 15 -16.35 3.13 -9.53
C TRP A 15 -17.83 3.15 -9.90
N TYR A 16 -18.11 3.25 -11.19
CA TYR A 16 -19.45 3.09 -11.74
C TYR A 16 -19.39 2.24 -13.01
N ALA A 17 -20.52 1.67 -13.40
CA ALA A 17 -20.56 0.65 -14.45
C ALA A 17 -21.55 0.95 -15.57
N GLU A 18 -22.19 2.11 -15.50
CA GLU A 18 -23.13 2.57 -16.51
C GLU A 18 -22.33 2.83 -17.80
N PRO A 19 -22.75 2.31 -18.97
CA PRO A 19 -22.07 2.61 -20.23
C PRO A 19 -22.01 4.12 -20.45
N SER A 20 -20.80 4.67 -20.46
CA SER A 20 -20.59 6.10 -20.61
C SER A 20 -19.41 6.39 -21.52
N ASN A 21 -19.67 7.03 -22.66
CA ASN A 21 -18.63 7.64 -23.48
C ASN A 21 -18.37 9.09 -23.00
N GLY A 22 -18.64 9.37 -21.73
CA GLY A 22 -18.59 10.68 -21.12
C GLY A 22 -17.45 10.82 -20.13
N GLU A 23 -17.17 12.05 -19.77
CA GLU A 23 -16.15 12.43 -18.80
C GLU A 23 -16.82 12.81 -17.48
N ILE A 24 -16.22 12.48 -16.34
CA ILE A 24 -16.72 12.97 -15.04
C ILE A 24 -16.31 14.43 -14.87
N LYS A 25 -17.30 15.34 -14.84
CA LYS A 25 -17.10 16.78 -14.62
C LYS A 25 -17.94 17.31 -13.47
N PHE A 26 -17.42 18.35 -12.82
CA PHE A 26 -18.20 19.09 -11.83
C PHE A 26 -19.30 19.91 -12.51
N HIS A 27 -20.54 19.71 -12.07
CA HIS A 27 -21.69 20.48 -12.55
C HIS A 27 -22.03 21.59 -11.55
N TRP A 28 -21.66 22.83 -11.89
CA TRP A 28 -21.79 24.00 -11.00
C TRP A 28 -23.23 24.30 -10.53
N GLN A 29 -24.26 23.96 -11.33
CA GLN A 29 -25.64 24.24 -10.96
C GLN A 29 -26.16 23.31 -9.86
N THR A 30 -25.77 22.04 -9.90
CA THR A 30 -26.18 21.03 -8.90
C THR A 30 -25.11 20.80 -7.84
N GLN A 31 -23.91 21.37 -8.00
CA GLN A 31 -22.75 21.20 -7.10
C GLN A 31 -22.33 19.74 -6.91
N THR A 32 -22.40 18.94 -7.99
CA THR A 32 -22.16 17.49 -7.98
C THR A 32 -21.27 17.09 -9.16
N TYR A 33 -20.48 16.03 -9.01
CA TYR A 33 -19.80 15.39 -10.13
C TYR A 33 -20.76 14.54 -10.95
N GLN A 34 -20.77 14.76 -12.27
CA GLN A 34 -21.70 14.14 -13.21
C GLN A 34 -21.00 13.69 -14.49
N VAL A 35 -21.60 12.71 -15.17
CA VAL A 35 -21.13 12.28 -16.48
C VAL A 35 -21.49 13.35 -17.52
N TYR A 36 -20.50 13.96 -18.14
CA TYR A 36 -20.63 14.93 -19.22
C TYR A 36 -20.38 14.27 -20.57
N SER A 37 -21.38 14.34 -21.46
CA SER A 37 -21.25 13.87 -22.84
C SER A 37 -20.75 15.01 -23.73
N ALA A 38 -19.49 14.94 -24.16
CA ALA A 38 -18.92 15.93 -25.10
C ALA A 38 -19.65 15.94 -26.46
N LYS A 39 -20.13 14.77 -26.90
CA LYS A 39 -20.91 14.60 -28.14
C LYS A 39 -22.25 15.32 -28.09
N GLU A 40 -22.97 15.17 -26.97
CA GLU A 40 -24.30 15.75 -26.80
C GLU A 40 -24.27 17.13 -26.12
N LYS A 41 -23.09 17.57 -25.67
CA LYS A 41 -22.85 18.82 -24.92
C LYS A 41 -23.79 18.99 -23.73
N LYS A 42 -24.07 17.91 -23.01
CA LYS A 42 -24.94 17.91 -21.83
C LYS A 42 -24.44 16.97 -20.74
N PHE A 43 -24.87 17.25 -19.52
CA PHE A 43 -24.70 16.35 -18.39
C PHE A 43 -25.79 15.27 -18.43
N ALA A 44 -25.38 14.01 -18.28
CA ALA A 44 -26.25 12.84 -18.24
C ALA A 44 -26.76 12.54 -16.82
N GLY A 45 -26.21 13.19 -15.79
CA GLY A 45 -26.57 13.01 -14.40
C GLY A 45 -25.42 12.48 -13.54
N ILE A 46 -25.72 12.24 -12.27
CA ILE A 46 -24.79 11.67 -11.29
C ILE A 46 -24.72 10.16 -11.56
N PRO A 47 -23.53 9.58 -11.78
CA PRO A 47 -23.41 8.14 -11.97
C PRO A 47 -23.69 7.41 -10.64
N THR A 48 -24.17 6.17 -10.72
CA THR A 48 -24.29 5.33 -9.53
C THR A 48 -22.90 4.86 -9.09
N TRP A 49 -22.37 5.50 -8.05
CA TRP A 49 -21.08 5.14 -7.47
C TRP A 49 -21.17 3.90 -6.57
N TYR A 50 -20.15 3.05 -6.65
CA TYR A 50 -19.95 1.87 -5.83
C TYR A 50 -18.56 1.93 -5.20
N GLY A 51 -18.43 1.51 -3.95
CA GLY A 51 -17.15 1.08 -3.39
C GLY A 51 -16.80 -0.32 -3.92
N GLY A 52 -15.55 -0.54 -4.30
CA GLY A 52 -15.08 -1.83 -4.79
C GLY A 52 -13.60 -2.06 -4.58
N VAL A 53 -13.18 -3.33 -4.67
CA VAL A 53 -11.79 -3.77 -4.59
C VAL A 53 -11.26 -4.13 -5.98
N VAL A 54 -10.07 -3.65 -6.31
CA VAL A 54 -9.38 -3.99 -7.55
C VAL A 54 -8.80 -5.39 -7.43
N THR A 55 -9.22 -6.29 -8.33
CA THR A 55 -8.86 -7.71 -8.31
C THR A 55 -8.12 -8.17 -9.55
N GLN A 56 -8.08 -7.31 -10.57
CA GLN A 56 -7.27 -7.49 -11.77
C GLN A 56 -6.97 -6.10 -12.35
N VAL A 57 -5.74 -5.90 -12.80
CA VAL A 57 -5.31 -4.70 -13.52
C VAL A 57 -5.20 -5.00 -15.02
N PRO A 58 -5.25 -3.98 -15.89
CA PRO A 58 -5.08 -4.16 -17.33
C PRO A 58 -3.73 -4.77 -17.72
N GLU A 59 -3.73 -5.59 -18.76
CA GLU A 59 -2.53 -6.10 -19.42
C GLU A 59 -1.92 -5.06 -20.39
N GLU A 60 -2.74 -4.14 -20.89
CA GLU A 60 -2.27 -3.05 -21.76
C GLU A 60 -1.74 -1.87 -20.94
N PRO A 61 -0.66 -1.22 -21.41
CA PRO A 61 -0.22 0.05 -20.84
C PRO A 61 -1.33 1.09 -20.87
N LEU A 62 -1.48 1.78 -19.74
CA LEU A 62 -2.39 2.90 -19.57
C LEU A 62 -1.63 4.21 -19.66
N ASN A 63 -2.34 5.26 -20.08
CA ASN A 63 -1.87 6.64 -20.07
C ASN A 63 -2.89 7.54 -19.35
N LEU A 64 -2.54 8.81 -19.15
CA LEU A 64 -3.40 9.78 -18.48
C LEU A 64 -4.77 9.96 -19.14
N HIS A 65 -4.84 9.91 -20.47
CA HIS A 65 -6.10 10.10 -21.19
C HIS A 65 -7.13 9.02 -20.87
N ASP A 66 -6.67 7.79 -20.59
CA ASP A 66 -7.52 6.67 -20.19
C ASP A 66 -8.31 6.94 -18.89
N ALA A 67 -7.83 7.85 -18.03
CA ALA A 67 -8.51 8.22 -16.79
C ALA A 67 -9.63 9.23 -16.98
N ILE A 68 -9.63 9.93 -18.11
CA ILE A 68 -10.56 11.02 -18.42
C ILE A 68 -11.74 10.46 -19.21
N VAL A 69 -11.44 9.72 -20.28
CA VAL A 69 -12.41 9.13 -21.21
C VAL A 69 -11.97 7.74 -21.61
N GLU A 70 -12.92 6.89 -22.00
CA GLU A 70 -12.59 5.59 -22.56
C GLU A 70 -11.89 5.77 -23.92
N THR A 71 -10.71 5.15 -24.06
CA THR A 71 -9.94 5.16 -25.31
C THR A 71 -10.08 3.82 -26.03
N ASN A 72 -9.83 3.82 -27.34
CA ASN A 72 -9.85 2.59 -28.11
C ASN A 72 -8.65 1.72 -27.75
N LYS A 73 -8.91 0.56 -27.13
CA LYS A 73 -7.90 -0.45 -26.77
C LYS A 73 -7.87 -1.60 -27.77
N GLY A 74 -6.73 -2.27 -27.86
CA GLY A 74 -6.54 -3.38 -28.81
C GLY A 74 -7.22 -4.68 -28.36
N TYR A 75 -7.27 -4.91 -27.05
CA TYR A 75 -7.94 -6.04 -26.44
C TYR A 75 -9.32 -5.66 -25.90
N ALA A 76 -10.14 -6.70 -25.72
CA ALA A 76 -11.41 -6.62 -25.02
C ALA A 76 -11.23 -6.20 -23.55
N LEU A 77 -12.30 -5.63 -22.99
CA LEU A 77 -12.30 -5.00 -21.66
C LEU A 77 -11.85 -5.92 -20.52
N ASN A 78 -11.99 -7.24 -20.67
CA ASN A 78 -11.51 -8.21 -19.70
C ASN A 78 -9.97 -8.30 -19.60
N ARG A 79 -9.25 -7.74 -20.58
CA ARG A 79 -7.78 -7.65 -20.62
C ARG A 79 -7.29 -6.20 -20.59
N SER A 80 -8.05 -5.27 -21.16
CA SER A 80 -7.70 -3.85 -21.23
C SER A 80 -8.29 -2.99 -20.10
N GLY A 81 -9.23 -3.53 -19.31
CA GLY A 81 -9.86 -2.87 -18.17
C GLY A 81 -9.53 -3.52 -16.82
N PHE A 82 -10.07 -2.94 -15.76
CA PHE A 82 -9.90 -3.42 -14.39
C PHE A 82 -11.06 -4.32 -13.99
N ARG A 83 -10.77 -5.44 -13.32
CA ARG A 83 -11.79 -6.25 -12.65
C ARG A 83 -12.01 -5.70 -11.25
N ILE A 84 -13.20 -5.18 -10.99
CA ILE A 84 -13.58 -4.63 -9.68
C ILE A 84 -14.70 -5.47 -9.09
N GLU A 85 -14.50 -5.97 -7.87
CA GLU A 85 -15.52 -6.65 -7.06
C GLU A 85 -16.21 -5.62 -6.15
N ILE A 86 -17.54 -5.71 -6.00
CA ILE A 86 -18.28 -4.83 -5.10
C ILE A 86 -17.87 -5.14 -3.66
N PHE A 87 -17.56 -4.09 -2.89
CA PHE A 87 -17.05 -4.27 -1.54
C PHE A 87 -18.18 -4.66 -0.55
N PRO A 88 -18.12 -5.84 0.10
CA PRO A 88 -19.10 -6.26 1.10
C PRO A 88 -18.83 -5.57 2.44
N ASP A 89 -19.77 -5.71 3.37
CA ASP A 89 -19.57 -5.30 4.76
C ASP A 89 -18.41 -6.10 5.39
N PRO A 90 -17.34 -5.45 5.88
CA PRO A 90 -16.22 -6.15 6.49
C PRO A 90 -16.58 -6.84 7.82
N ASN A 91 -17.56 -6.32 8.57
CA ASN A 91 -17.97 -6.87 9.88
C ASN A 91 -18.93 -8.06 9.73
N SER A 92 -19.71 -8.10 8.64
CA SER A 92 -20.67 -9.17 8.40
C SER A 92 -19.99 -10.45 7.91
N SER A 93 -20.49 -11.62 8.32
CA SER A 93 -20.09 -12.90 7.74
C SER A 93 -20.66 -13.11 6.33
N ASN A 94 -21.68 -12.35 5.93
CA ASN A 94 -22.26 -12.44 4.59
C ASN A 94 -21.45 -11.60 3.59
N LYS A 95 -20.63 -12.29 2.78
CA LYS A 95 -19.77 -11.67 1.76
C LYS A 95 -20.36 -11.72 0.34
N ASN A 96 -21.66 -11.97 0.16
CA ASN A 96 -22.28 -12.14 -1.17
C ASN A 96 -22.05 -10.97 -2.14
N MET A 97 -21.77 -9.75 -1.65
CA MET A 97 -21.47 -8.63 -2.55
C MET A 97 -20.14 -8.82 -3.29
N SER A 98 -19.14 -9.48 -2.70
CA SER A 98 -17.84 -9.70 -3.36
C SER A 98 -17.90 -10.65 -4.55
N THR A 99 -18.97 -11.45 -4.69
CA THR A 99 -19.17 -12.30 -5.88
C THR A 99 -19.59 -11.49 -7.11
N HIS A 100 -20.05 -10.25 -6.92
CA HIS A 100 -20.47 -9.37 -7.99
C HIS A 100 -19.28 -8.54 -8.44
N TYR A 101 -18.86 -8.75 -9.68
CA TYR A 101 -17.75 -8.00 -10.28
C TYR A 101 -18.12 -7.47 -11.66
N LYS A 102 -17.38 -6.46 -12.10
CA LYS A 102 -17.39 -6.00 -13.49
C LYS A 102 -15.98 -5.65 -13.95
N TYR A 103 -15.81 -5.73 -15.26
CA TYR A 103 -14.69 -5.11 -15.93
C TYR A 103 -15.06 -3.69 -16.32
N VAL A 104 -14.22 -2.71 -15.99
CA VAL A 104 -14.45 -1.30 -16.32
C VAL A 104 -13.15 -0.61 -16.80
N PRO A 105 -13.23 0.37 -17.71
CA PRO A 105 -12.09 1.17 -18.10
C PRO A 105 -11.65 2.11 -16.97
N LEU A 106 -10.42 2.63 -17.03
CA LEU A 106 -9.89 3.55 -16.03
C LEU A 106 -10.74 4.82 -15.87
N SER A 107 -11.36 5.29 -16.95
CA SER A 107 -12.23 6.48 -16.96
C SER A 107 -13.43 6.36 -16.02
N GLN A 108 -13.79 5.15 -15.61
CA GLN A 108 -14.89 4.87 -14.68
C GLN A 108 -14.45 4.62 -13.23
N ILE A 109 -13.16 4.78 -12.92
CA ILE A 109 -12.58 4.50 -11.61
C ILE A 109 -12.01 5.77 -11.00
N ARG A 110 -12.23 5.99 -9.71
CA ARG A 110 -11.65 7.09 -8.94
C ARG A 110 -11.02 6.59 -7.65
N PRO A 111 -9.88 7.17 -7.21
CA PRO A 111 -9.29 6.81 -5.93
C PRO A 111 -10.27 7.05 -4.78
N LEU A 112 -10.44 6.06 -3.89
CA LEU A 112 -11.39 6.18 -2.77
C LEU A 112 -11.02 7.31 -1.81
N ASN A 113 -9.75 7.70 -1.73
CA ASN A 113 -9.29 8.83 -0.92
C ASN A 113 -10.04 10.14 -1.22
N PHE A 114 -10.48 10.34 -2.46
CA PHE A 114 -11.23 11.51 -2.90
C PHE A 114 -12.75 11.33 -2.78
N TRP A 115 -13.23 10.35 -1.99
CA TRP A 115 -14.65 10.01 -1.90
C TRP A 115 -15.55 11.20 -1.58
N SER A 116 -15.13 12.05 -0.65
CA SER A 116 -15.94 13.19 -0.18
C SER A 116 -16.13 14.22 -1.27
N ILE A 117 -15.18 14.32 -2.21
CA ILE A 117 -15.22 15.23 -3.35
C ILE A 117 -16.13 14.64 -4.43
N TYR A 118 -15.91 13.39 -4.84
CA TYR A 118 -16.72 12.76 -5.89
C TYR A 118 -18.18 12.54 -5.49
N LEU A 119 -18.46 12.36 -4.21
CA LEU A 119 -19.82 12.22 -3.66
C LEU A 119 -20.39 13.54 -3.14
N GLN A 120 -19.72 14.67 -3.37
CA GLN A 120 -20.23 15.98 -2.97
C GLN A 120 -21.61 16.25 -3.58
N GLY A 121 -22.54 16.74 -2.74
CA GLY A 121 -23.92 17.03 -3.13
C GLY A 121 -24.83 15.80 -3.19
N VAL A 122 -24.31 14.59 -2.98
CA VAL A 122 -25.09 13.36 -2.84
C VAL A 122 -25.32 13.09 -1.35
N ARG A 123 -26.56 12.79 -0.96
CA ARG A 123 -26.87 12.49 0.44
C ARG A 123 -26.31 11.12 0.80
N SER A 124 -25.78 10.97 2.01
CA SER A 124 -25.24 9.69 2.48
C SER A 124 -26.26 8.54 2.48
N THR A 125 -27.55 8.84 2.63
CA THR A 125 -28.64 7.85 2.51
C THR A 125 -28.83 7.30 1.10
N ASP A 126 -28.33 8.02 0.09
CA ASP A 126 -28.42 7.66 -1.31
C ASP A 126 -27.13 6.94 -1.79
N PHE A 127 -26.13 6.78 -0.90
CA PHE A 127 -24.93 6.03 -1.23
C PHE A 127 -25.25 4.54 -1.38
N HIS A 128 -24.60 3.89 -2.36
CA HIS A 128 -24.62 2.44 -2.40
C HIS A 128 -23.94 1.88 -1.13
N PRO A 129 -24.47 0.83 -0.48
CA PRO A 129 -23.93 0.30 0.78
C PRO A 129 -22.44 -0.08 0.73
N SER A 130 -21.92 -0.45 -0.44
CA SER A 130 -20.49 -0.78 -0.58
C SER A 130 -19.55 0.40 -0.31
N ILE A 131 -20.03 1.65 -0.38
CA ILE A 131 -19.23 2.84 -0.07
C ILE A 131 -18.93 2.92 1.44
N PRO A 132 -19.93 2.99 2.35
CA PRO A 132 -19.64 2.99 3.78
C PRO A 132 -18.94 1.72 4.24
N HIS A 133 -19.19 0.56 3.63
CA HIS A 133 -18.38 -0.64 3.90
C HIS A 133 -16.90 -0.40 3.59
N ALA A 134 -16.56 0.19 2.44
CA ALA A 134 -15.18 0.50 2.08
C ALA A 134 -14.56 1.53 3.02
N LEU A 135 -15.34 2.53 3.46
CA LEU A 135 -14.89 3.53 4.44
C LEU A 135 -14.59 2.93 5.82
N THR A 136 -15.23 1.81 6.18
CA THR A 136 -14.98 1.10 7.44
C THR A 136 -13.50 0.68 7.56
N ILE A 137 -12.86 0.34 6.45
CA ILE A 137 -11.46 -0.14 6.41
C ILE A 137 -10.43 0.99 6.54
N MET A 138 -10.83 2.25 6.50
CA MET A 138 -9.89 3.38 6.33
C MET A 138 -8.92 3.57 7.51
N SER A 139 -9.24 3.01 8.68
CA SER A 139 -8.36 2.93 9.86
C SER A 139 -7.79 1.54 10.08
N SER A 140 -7.27 0.94 9.00
CA SER A 140 -6.57 -0.33 9.05
C SER A 140 -5.32 -0.33 8.16
N PHE A 141 -4.39 -1.24 8.44
CA PHE A 141 -3.25 -1.49 7.56
C PHE A 141 -2.86 -2.98 7.52
N SER A 142 -2.11 -3.37 6.49
CA SER A 142 -1.46 -4.68 6.42
C SER A 142 -0.15 -4.62 5.63
N MET A 143 0.84 -5.41 6.05
CA MET A 143 2.16 -5.41 5.42
C MET A 143 2.21 -6.37 4.22
N LEU A 144 2.82 -5.91 3.13
CA LEU A 144 3.05 -6.68 1.92
C LEU A 144 4.50 -7.17 1.83
N ASP A 145 4.66 -8.46 1.54
CA ASP A 145 5.93 -9.11 1.22
C ASP A 145 7.06 -8.80 2.23
N LYS A 146 6.96 -9.43 3.40
CA LYS A 146 7.94 -9.36 4.50
C LYS A 146 9.18 -10.16 4.09
N TYR A 147 10.35 -9.54 3.95
CA TYR A 147 11.50 -10.19 3.31
C TYR A 147 12.83 -10.17 4.09
N TYR A 148 12.97 -9.31 5.10
CA TYR A 148 14.19 -9.24 5.90
C TYR A 148 13.84 -8.96 7.35
N PHE A 149 14.28 -9.82 8.27
CA PHE A 149 14.07 -9.66 9.70
C PHE A 149 15.39 -9.24 10.35
N GLU A 150 15.35 -8.24 11.23
CA GLU A 150 16.48 -7.84 12.05
C GLU A 150 16.00 -7.40 13.44
N GLY A 151 16.91 -7.29 14.41
CA GLY A 151 16.53 -6.88 15.75
C GLY A 151 17.56 -7.21 16.81
N ILE A 152 17.44 -6.52 17.94
CA ILE A 152 18.14 -6.86 19.18
C ILE A 152 17.05 -7.08 20.21
N TRP A 153 16.98 -8.32 20.73
CA TRP A 153 15.99 -8.70 21.72
C TRP A 153 15.90 -7.66 22.87
N PRO A 154 14.70 -7.21 23.26
CA PRO A 154 13.38 -7.73 22.90
C PRO A 154 12.71 -7.02 21.71
N ASN A 155 13.44 -6.25 20.91
CA ASN A 155 12.87 -5.48 19.81
C ASN A 155 13.32 -6.04 18.46
N ALA A 156 12.42 -6.02 17.49
CA ALA A 156 12.71 -6.48 16.14
C ALA A 156 12.01 -5.63 15.09
N SER A 157 12.50 -5.68 13.86
CA SER A 157 11.91 -5.05 12.70
C SER A 157 11.93 -6.02 11.51
N VAL A 158 10.97 -5.83 10.62
CA VAL A 158 10.86 -6.57 9.37
C VAL A 158 10.71 -5.60 8.23
N LEU A 159 11.62 -5.67 7.26
CA LEU A 159 11.50 -4.91 6.01
C LEU A 159 10.40 -5.53 5.14
N CYS A 160 9.57 -4.66 4.59
CA CYS A 160 8.42 -5.02 3.77
C CYS A 160 8.52 -4.31 2.42
N ARG A 161 8.02 -4.93 1.34
CA ARG A 161 7.98 -4.27 0.02
C ARG A 161 6.82 -3.29 -0.13
N GLY A 162 5.83 -3.36 0.75
CA GLY A 162 4.69 -2.46 0.71
C GLY A 162 3.90 -2.47 2.01
N VAL A 163 3.01 -1.49 2.12
CA VAL A 163 1.96 -1.46 3.14
C VAL A 163 0.67 -1.04 2.50
N TYR A 164 -0.39 -1.79 2.73
CA TYR A 164 -1.73 -1.31 2.45
C TYR A 164 -2.18 -0.43 3.61
N LEU A 165 -2.50 0.83 3.33
CA LEU A 165 -3.03 1.79 4.30
C LEU A 165 -4.45 2.16 3.89
N GLY A 166 -5.44 1.63 4.62
CA GLY A 166 -6.85 1.76 4.28
C GLY A 166 -7.14 1.32 2.83
N ALA A 167 -7.39 2.30 1.96
CA ALA A 167 -7.70 2.08 0.55
C ALA A 167 -6.51 1.83 -0.36
N GLU A 168 -5.31 2.32 -0.02
CA GLU A 168 -4.18 2.40 -0.95
C GLU A 168 -3.04 1.45 -0.61
N LEU A 169 -2.29 1.03 -1.64
CA LEU A 169 -1.01 0.34 -1.49
C LEU A 169 0.13 1.36 -1.63
N LEU A 170 0.98 1.46 -0.61
CA LEU A 170 2.19 2.28 -0.61
C LEU A 170 3.42 1.38 -0.75
N ILE A 171 4.35 1.74 -1.63
CA ILE A 171 5.59 1.01 -1.89
C ILE A 171 6.80 1.96 -1.93
N PRO A 172 8.04 1.45 -1.76
CA PRO A 172 9.24 2.24 -2.04
C PRO A 172 9.20 2.86 -3.44
N GLY A 173 9.59 4.13 -3.54
CA GLY A 173 9.48 4.95 -4.75
C GLY A 173 8.27 5.88 -4.78
N ASP A 174 7.20 5.54 -4.04
CA ASP A 174 6.01 6.40 -3.98
C ASP A 174 6.29 7.71 -3.25
N GLY A 175 5.74 8.80 -3.78
CA GLY A 175 5.55 10.03 -3.02
C GLY A 175 4.25 9.96 -2.22
N VAL A 176 4.32 10.17 -0.91
CA VAL A 176 3.15 10.21 -0.01
C VAL A 176 3.02 11.55 0.67
N ARG A 177 1.81 12.10 0.66
CA ARG A 177 1.49 13.40 1.27
C ARG A 177 1.42 13.24 2.78
N LEU A 178 2.02 14.19 3.50
CA LEU A 178 2.07 14.17 4.96
C LEU A 178 1.06 15.14 5.58
N MET A 179 0.50 14.74 6.71
CA MET A 179 -0.33 15.59 7.56
C MET A 179 0.44 16.87 7.92
N PRO A 180 -0.21 18.03 7.87
CA PRO A 180 0.44 19.27 8.22
C PRO A 180 0.69 19.31 9.74
N LEU A 181 1.89 19.70 10.14
CA LEU A 181 2.31 19.71 11.54
C LEU A 181 2.51 21.14 12.06
N ASP A 182 2.27 21.35 13.34
CA ASP A 182 2.62 22.58 14.04
C ASP A 182 4.11 22.64 14.42
N ARG A 183 4.48 23.57 15.31
CA ARG A 183 5.87 23.74 15.75
C ARG A 183 6.31 22.68 16.75
N ASP A 184 5.36 22.06 17.43
CA ASP A 184 5.58 21.06 18.46
C ASP A 184 5.50 19.64 17.88
N GLY A 185 5.33 19.53 16.55
CA GLY A 185 5.25 18.25 15.83
C GLY A 185 3.86 17.62 15.84
N VAL A 186 2.83 18.34 16.29
CA VAL A 186 1.45 17.85 16.39
C VAL A 186 0.68 18.17 15.11
N ILE A 187 -0.22 17.28 14.70
CA ILE A 187 -1.07 17.48 13.51
C ILE A 187 -1.94 18.74 13.68
N ASP A 188 -1.75 19.72 12.79
CA ASP A 188 -2.55 20.95 12.71
C ASP A 188 -3.28 21.04 11.37
N LEU A 189 -4.51 20.54 11.37
CA LEU A 189 -5.40 20.50 10.21
C LEU A 189 -5.81 21.88 9.66
N LYS A 190 -5.45 22.98 10.31
CA LYS A 190 -5.69 24.34 9.78
C LYS A 190 -4.60 24.80 8.83
N ARG A 191 -3.45 24.13 8.85
CA ARG A 191 -2.32 24.41 7.95
C ARG A 191 -2.50 23.68 6.63
N LYS A 192 -1.88 24.24 5.59
CA LYS A 192 -1.83 23.60 4.27
C LYS A 192 -0.89 22.40 4.28
N VAL A 193 -1.25 21.38 3.51
CA VAL A 193 -0.35 20.27 3.21
C VAL A 193 0.70 20.75 2.22
N THR A 194 1.96 20.67 2.62
CA THR A 194 3.11 21.09 1.81
C THR A 194 4.16 20.02 1.64
N ASP A 195 4.09 18.97 2.47
CA ASP A 195 5.17 18.02 2.65
C ASP A 195 4.83 16.68 2.00
N VAL A 196 5.79 16.13 1.26
CA VAL A 196 5.71 14.83 0.59
C VAL A 196 6.95 14.01 0.96
N LEU A 197 6.73 12.82 1.52
CA LEU A 197 7.77 11.82 1.74
C LEU A 197 7.90 10.95 0.49
N VAL A 198 9.11 10.83 -0.05
CA VAL A 198 9.42 9.77 -1.03
C VAL A 198 9.93 8.56 -0.24
N ILE A 199 9.22 7.43 -0.35
CA ILE A 199 9.50 6.23 0.44
C ILE A 199 10.77 5.54 -0.08
N ASP A 200 11.77 5.39 0.80
CA ASP A 200 12.96 4.57 0.53
C ASP A 200 12.77 3.13 1.06
N SER A 201 12.20 2.97 2.25
CA SER A 201 11.92 1.66 2.86
C SER A 201 10.70 1.68 3.77
N ILE A 202 10.17 0.49 4.03
CA ILE A 202 8.99 0.26 4.87
C ILE A 202 9.36 -0.79 5.92
N GLU A 203 9.16 -0.46 7.19
CA GLU A 203 9.50 -1.32 8.31
C GLU A 203 8.26 -1.69 9.13
N PHE A 204 8.19 -2.94 9.56
CA PHE A 204 7.22 -3.41 10.54
C PHE A 204 7.95 -3.76 11.83
N ARG A 205 7.74 -2.95 12.88
CA ARG A 205 8.48 -3.03 14.14
C ARG A 205 7.66 -3.72 15.22
N PHE A 206 8.34 -4.57 15.97
CA PHE A 206 7.85 -5.29 17.14
C PHE A 206 8.64 -4.79 18.35
N MET A 207 7.93 -4.20 19.31
CA MET A 207 8.53 -3.66 20.52
C MET A 207 8.14 -4.52 21.71
N GLU A 208 9.11 -4.87 22.54
CA GLU A 208 8.93 -5.73 23.71
C GLU A 208 8.25 -7.06 23.34
N CYS A 209 8.91 -7.82 22.47
CA CYS A 209 8.51 -9.17 22.06
C CYS A 209 8.30 -10.08 23.28
N ASP A 210 7.26 -10.89 23.24
CA ASP A 210 6.93 -11.81 24.32
C ASP A 210 7.74 -13.11 24.16
N ALA A 211 8.49 -13.49 25.20
CA ALA A 211 9.22 -14.75 25.21
C ALA A 211 8.30 -15.96 25.41
N ASN A 212 7.08 -15.75 25.88
CA ASN A 212 6.11 -16.81 26.11
C ASN A 212 5.44 -17.24 24.79
N LEU A 213 5.87 -18.38 24.24
CA LEU A 213 5.30 -18.96 23.02
C LEU A 213 3.81 -19.33 23.12
N GLN A 214 3.22 -19.36 24.32
CA GLN A 214 1.79 -19.58 24.53
C GLN A 214 0.98 -18.27 24.56
N SER A 215 1.66 -17.13 24.53
CA SER A 215 1.02 -15.82 24.46
C SER A 215 0.31 -15.68 23.11
N PRO A 216 -0.93 -15.16 23.09
CA PRO A 216 -1.61 -14.84 21.83
C PRO A 216 -0.99 -13.62 21.12
N LEU A 217 -0.11 -12.88 21.80
CA LEU A 217 0.54 -11.68 21.27
C LEU A 217 2.02 -11.95 21.00
N LEU A 218 2.50 -11.50 19.84
CA LEU A 218 3.92 -11.60 19.47
C LEU A 218 4.79 -10.55 20.20
N SER A 219 4.22 -9.37 20.46
CA SER A 219 4.87 -8.24 21.12
C SER A 219 3.84 -7.36 21.81
N GLN A 220 4.28 -6.51 22.74
CA GLN A 220 3.37 -5.55 23.38
C GLN A 220 2.85 -4.50 22.40
N THR A 221 3.75 -4.03 21.52
CA THR A 221 3.41 -3.02 20.51
C THR A 221 3.93 -3.46 19.15
N THR A 222 3.13 -3.20 18.12
CA THR A 222 3.48 -3.44 16.73
C THR A 222 3.14 -2.20 15.92
N THR A 223 4.07 -1.72 15.10
CA THR A 223 3.89 -0.49 14.30
C THR A 223 4.50 -0.62 12.92
N ALA A 224 3.89 0.02 11.93
CA ALA A 224 4.51 0.21 10.62
C ALA A 224 5.14 1.61 10.54
N ARG A 225 6.28 1.72 9.88
CA ARG A 225 7.02 2.97 9.69
C ARG A 225 7.42 3.13 8.23
N LEU A 226 7.19 4.32 7.69
CA LEU A 226 7.68 4.72 6.38
C LEU A 226 8.97 5.51 6.56
N ILE A 227 10.01 5.16 5.83
CA ILE A 227 11.31 5.82 5.92
C ILE A 227 11.68 6.37 4.56
N GLY A 228 12.14 7.61 4.51
CA GLY A 228 12.61 8.21 3.26
C GLY A 228 12.91 9.71 3.37
N LYS A 229 12.95 10.38 2.22
CA LYS A 229 13.25 11.82 2.16
C LYS A 229 11.99 12.65 2.07
N VAL A 230 11.93 13.70 2.90
CA VAL A 230 10.81 14.64 2.90
C VAL A 230 11.17 15.86 2.07
N TYR A 231 10.26 16.19 1.15
CA TYR A 231 10.29 17.37 0.31
C TYR A 231 9.14 18.28 0.69
N THR A 232 9.34 19.59 0.59
CA THR A 232 8.31 20.58 0.97
C THR A 232 8.15 21.65 -0.11
N LEU A 233 6.92 22.13 -0.26
CA LEU A 233 6.56 23.33 -1.03
C LEU A 233 6.62 24.61 -0.19
N ASP A 234 6.85 24.54 1.13
CA ASP A 234 6.99 25.71 2.00
C ASP A 234 8.47 26.04 2.23
N PRO A 235 9.00 27.15 1.67
CA PRO A 235 10.39 27.54 1.88
C PRO A 235 10.73 27.79 3.35
N LYS A 236 9.75 28.11 4.22
CA LYS A 236 9.99 28.34 5.65
C LYS A 236 10.30 27.07 6.43
N LEU A 237 9.93 25.93 5.86
CA LEU A 237 10.09 24.61 6.43
C LEU A 237 11.31 23.88 5.84
N ALA A 238 11.88 24.42 4.75
CA ALA A 238 13.04 23.88 4.07
C ALA A 238 14.31 23.93 4.93
N PHE A 239 15.19 22.96 4.69
CA PHE A 239 16.56 22.97 5.20
C PHE A 239 17.35 24.18 4.69
N ASP A 240 17.21 24.47 3.38
CA ASP A 240 17.74 25.69 2.75
C ASP A 240 16.63 26.35 1.92
N SER A 241 16.06 27.42 2.47
CA SER A 241 14.98 28.18 1.83
C SER A 241 15.42 28.94 0.57
N SER A 242 16.72 29.10 0.36
CA SER A 242 17.27 29.88 -0.76
C SER A 242 17.52 29.05 -2.02
N THR A 243 17.62 27.73 -1.88
CA THR A 243 18.01 26.82 -2.95
C THR A 243 16.90 25.80 -3.22
N PRO A 244 15.91 26.12 -4.06
CA PRO A 244 14.95 25.13 -4.54
C PRO A 244 15.65 24.06 -5.40
N LEU A 245 15.04 22.89 -5.46
CA LEU A 245 15.47 21.80 -6.33
C LEU A 245 15.30 22.21 -7.80
N THR A 246 16.32 21.87 -8.59
CA THR A 246 16.26 21.98 -10.05
C THR A 246 15.36 20.90 -10.65
N ASP A 247 14.87 21.12 -11.87
CA ASP A 247 14.07 20.14 -12.61
C ASP A 247 14.73 18.75 -12.68
N SER A 248 16.05 18.70 -12.88
CA SER A 248 16.79 17.44 -12.90
C SER A 248 16.77 16.73 -11.54
N GLN A 249 16.82 17.47 -10.44
CA GLN A 249 16.73 16.90 -9.09
C GLN A 249 15.31 16.44 -8.77
N ILE A 250 14.29 17.18 -9.21
CA ILE A 250 12.88 16.80 -9.04
C ILE A 250 12.63 15.46 -9.74
N THR A 251 12.98 15.34 -11.03
CA THR A 251 12.80 14.09 -11.81
C THR A 251 13.59 12.90 -11.26
N LYS A 252 14.69 13.14 -10.54
CA LYS A 252 15.45 12.07 -9.86
C LYS A 252 14.88 11.71 -8.49
N SER A 253 14.20 12.64 -7.84
CA SER A 253 13.68 12.48 -6.48
C SER A 253 12.31 11.84 -6.47
N PHE A 254 11.46 12.20 -7.42
CA PHE A 254 10.11 11.66 -7.54
C PHE A 254 10.03 10.71 -8.72
N GLU A 255 9.55 9.48 -8.48
CA GLU A 255 9.29 8.53 -9.56
C GLU A 255 8.05 8.92 -10.38
N CYS A 256 7.12 9.66 -9.77
CA CYS A 256 5.94 10.18 -10.45
C CYS A 256 6.26 11.42 -11.29
N THR A 257 5.64 11.51 -12.48
CA THR A 257 5.80 12.64 -13.39
C THR A 257 4.98 13.85 -12.92
N GLY A 258 5.28 15.05 -13.42
CA GLY A 258 4.44 16.22 -13.16
C GLY A 258 4.66 16.88 -11.80
N MET A 259 5.68 16.49 -11.03
CA MET A 259 5.89 17.07 -9.70
C MET A 259 6.33 18.55 -9.78
N ARG A 260 7.02 18.97 -10.84
CA ARG A 260 7.49 20.36 -11.00
C ARG A 260 6.35 21.38 -11.10
N GLU A 261 5.19 20.98 -11.59
CA GLU A 261 4.03 21.84 -11.78
C GLU A 261 3.33 22.20 -10.45
N TYR A 262 3.59 21.45 -9.37
CA TYR A 262 3.12 21.83 -8.03
C TYR A 262 3.81 23.10 -7.49
N GLY A 263 5.05 23.38 -7.94
CA GLY A 263 5.80 24.56 -7.52
C GLY A 263 7.27 24.27 -7.26
N LEU A 264 7.92 25.18 -6.52
CA LEU A 264 9.31 25.05 -6.12
C LEU A 264 9.43 24.06 -4.95
N TRP A 265 10.12 22.94 -5.19
CA TRP A 265 10.38 21.94 -4.18
C TRP A 265 11.67 22.21 -3.43
N TYR A 266 11.66 21.95 -2.13
CA TYR A 266 12.83 22.05 -1.26
C TYR A 266 13.01 20.74 -0.48
N LEU A 267 14.23 20.44 -0.09
CA LEU A 267 14.47 19.41 0.92
C LEU A 267 14.03 19.94 2.30
N ARG A 268 13.26 19.13 3.03
CA ARG A 268 12.83 19.46 4.40
C ARG A 268 13.99 19.34 5.40
N HIS A 269 14.91 18.41 5.15
CA HIS A 269 16.04 18.10 6.02
C HIS A 269 17.35 18.06 5.21
N GLU A 270 18.48 17.90 5.88
CA GLU A 270 19.79 17.75 5.23
C GLU A 270 19.78 16.59 4.20
N PRO A 271 20.49 16.70 3.06
CA PRO A 271 20.41 15.72 1.97
C PRO A 271 20.81 14.28 2.34
N ASP A 272 21.58 14.11 3.39
CA ASP A 272 22.10 12.85 3.94
C ASP A 272 21.27 12.32 5.12
N LYS A 273 20.15 12.96 5.45
CA LYS A 273 19.21 12.50 6.48
C LYS A 273 17.95 11.91 5.84
N VAL A 274 17.42 10.90 6.49
CA VAL A 274 16.10 10.34 6.19
C VAL A 274 15.18 10.59 7.38
N THR A 275 13.88 10.51 7.13
CA THR A 275 12.83 10.75 8.10
C THR A 275 11.99 9.51 8.24
N GLU A 276 11.71 9.13 9.48
CA GLU A 276 10.79 8.07 9.81
C GLU A 276 9.41 8.65 10.15
N VAL A 277 8.36 8.10 9.55
CA VAL A 277 6.98 8.60 9.63
C VAL A 277 6.04 7.49 10.09
N SER A 278 5.19 7.79 11.08
CA SER A 278 4.01 6.97 11.43
C SER A 278 2.97 7.00 10.31
N LEU A 279 2.16 5.94 10.21
CA LEU A 279 1.00 5.89 9.32
C LEU A 279 -0.04 6.98 9.64
N ASP A 280 -0.12 7.44 10.89
CA ASP A 280 -1.01 8.54 11.29
C ASP A 280 -0.73 9.85 10.56
N HIS A 281 0.53 10.09 10.21
CA HIS A 281 0.95 11.28 9.48
C HIS A 281 0.81 11.14 7.97
N VAL A 282 0.42 9.98 7.44
CA VAL A 282 0.26 9.79 6.00
C VAL A 282 -1.15 10.16 5.60
N ILE A 283 -1.35 10.96 4.56
CA ILE A 283 -2.67 11.25 3.99
C ILE A 283 -3.01 10.19 2.92
N GLY A 284 -2.10 9.99 1.99
CA GLY A 284 -2.21 9.06 0.86
C GLY A 284 -1.16 9.38 -0.20
N ARG A 285 -1.20 8.67 -1.34
CA ARG A 285 -0.27 8.94 -2.45
C ARG A 285 -0.38 10.38 -2.94
N CYS A 286 0.75 10.93 -3.38
CA CYS A 286 0.82 12.20 -4.09
C CYS A 286 0.58 11.94 -5.57
N LEU A 287 -0.60 12.34 -6.05
CA LEU A 287 -0.96 12.15 -7.46
C LEU A 287 -0.22 13.15 -8.35
N GLU A 288 -0.11 12.84 -9.63
CA GLU A 288 0.48 13.74 -10.61
C GLU A 288 -0.35 15.03 -10.76
N SER A 289 0.33 16.17 -10.85
CA SER A 289 -0.31 17.49 -10.98
C SER A 289 -1.24 17.59 -12.18
N GLU A 290 -0.85 17.02 -13.32
CA GLU A 290 -1.65 17.02 -14.55
C GLU A 290 -2.98 16.28 -14.35
N TYR A 291 -2.97 15.18 -13.60
CA TYR A 291 -4.19 14.49 -13.21
C TYR A 291 -5.06 15.35 -12.30
N MET A 292 -4.46 15.99 -11.29
CA MET A 292 -5.17 16.85 -10.35
C MET A 292 -5.81 18.07 -11.05
N ASP A 293 -5.09 18.71 -11.95
CA ASP A 293 -5.55 19.85 -12.75
C ASP A 293 -6.74 19.46 -13.63
N ILE A 294 -6.62 18.35 -14.37
CA ILE A 294 -7.70 17.87 -15.25
C ILE A 294 -8.96 17.48 -14.45
N MET A 295 -8.78 16.77 -13.34
CA MET A 295 -9.90 16.20 -12.59
C MET A 295 -10.60 17.22 -11.67
N PHE A 296 -9.86 18.20 -11.16
CA PHE A 296 -10.33 19.10 -10.11
C PHE A 296 -10.13 20.59 -10.40
N ASP A 297 -9.44 20.96 -11.48
CA ASP A 297 -9.01 22.35 -11.76
C ASP A 297 -8.27 22.95 -10.54
N ASN A 298 -7.54 22.08 -9.82
CA ASN A 298 -6.91 22.39 -8.55
C ASN A 298 -5.79 21.38 -8.22
N VAL A 299 -4.57 21.90 -8.07
CA VAL A 299 -3.36 21.13 -7.72
C VAL A 299 -2.99 21.23 -6.23
N ALA A 300 -3.93 21.55 -5.35
CA ALA A 300 -3.66 21.62 -3.93
C ALA A 300 -3.49 20.21 -3.32
N LEU A 301 -2.41 20.02 -2.55
CA LEU A 301 -2.10 18.73 -1.91
C LEU A 301 -3.05 18.37 -0.76
N ASP A 302 -3.85 19.32 -0.26
CA ASP A 302 -4.78 19.15 0.86
C ASP A 302 -6.24 18.94 0.44
N LEU A 303 -6.52 18.77 -0.86
CA LEU A 303 -7.89 18.75 -1.40
C LEU A 303 -8.80 17.71 -0.70
N ASP A 304 -8.29 16.51 -0.44
CA ASP A 304 -9.00 15.38 0.19
C ASP A 304 -8.72 15.23 1.70
N LEU A 305 -7.95 16.13 2.31
CA LEU A 305 -7.50 16.01 3.72
C LEU A 305 -8.66 15.79 4.70
N VAL A 306 -9.72 16.60 4.55
CA VAL A 306 -10.92 16.50 5.40
C VAL A 306 -11.61 15.15 5.18
N GLY A 307 -11.74 14.71 3.93
CA GLY A 307 -12.34 13.43 3.57
C GLY A 307 -11.58 12.24 4.15
N ILE A 308 -10.25 12.28 4.13
CA ILE A 308 -9.40 11.25 4.74
C ILE A 308 -9.54 11.21 6.25
N ARG A 309 -9.51 12.36 6.91
CA ARG A 309 -9.71 12.45 8.36
C ARG A 309 -11.05 11.86 8.76
N ASP A 310 -12.12 12.27 8.08
CA ASP A 310 -13.49 11.85 8.39
C ASP A 310 -13.68 10.35 8.09
N ALA A 311 -13.07 9.83 7.02
CA ALA A 311 -13.08 8.41 6.72
C ALA A 311 -12.35 7.58 7.78
N ARG A 312 -11.20 8.04 8.29
CA ARG A 312 -10.49 7.37 9.38
C ARG A 312 -11.27 7.43 10.69
N LEU A 313 -11.89 8.57 11.00
CA LEU A 313 -12.79 8.68 12.16
C LEU A 313 -13.95 7.68 12.06
N PHE A 314 -14.61 7.64 10.90
CA PHE A 314 -15.67 6.67 10.63
C PHE A 314 -15.18 5.23 10.77
N GLY A 315 -14.03 4.89 10.17
CA GLY A 315 -13.46 3.54 10.27
C GLY A 315 -13.15 3.12 11.71
N ARG A 316 -12.61 4.03 12.54
CA ARG A 316 -12.37 3.77 13.97
C ARG A 316 -13.64 3.47 14.76
N GLU A 317 -14.75 4.09 14.39
CA GLU A 317 -16.04 3.91 15.07
C GLU A 317 -16.80 2.70 14.53
N ALA A 318 -16.67 2.39 13.24
CA ALA A 318 -17.46 1.38 12.55
C ALA A 318 -16.78 0.01 12.43
N ASP A 319 -15.45 -0.08 12.45
CA ASP A 319 -14.73 -1.35 12.30
C ASP A 319 -14.69 -2.11 13.63
N GLU A 320 -15.53 -3.15 13.75
CA GLU A 320 -15.68 -3.94 14.97
C GLU A 320 -14.42 -4.74 15.33
N ARG A 321 -13.47 -4.84 14.40
CA ARG A 321 -12.21 -5.57 14.60
C ARG A 321 -11.15 -4.69 15.28
N ILE A 322 -11.35 -3.38 15.35
CA ILE A 322 -10.47 -2.48 16.10
C ILE A 322 -10.77 -2.66 17.60
N ALA A 323 -9.77 -3.11 18.35
CA ALA A 323 -9.91 -3.31 19.78
C ALA A 323 -10.15 -1.99 20.53
N PRO A 324 -10.91 -1.98 21.65
CA PRO A 324 -11.14 -0.78 22.45
C PRO A 324 -9.85 -0.06 22.84
N GLY A 325 -9.79 1.26 22.60
CA GLY A 325 -8.63 2.09 22.89
C GLY A 325 -7.51 2.03 21.83
N LYS A 326 -7.65 1.22 20.78
CA LYS A 326 -6.72 1.21 19.64
C LYS A 326 -7.24 2.10 18.50
N GLN A 327 -6.31 2.67 17.74
CA GLN A 327 -6.62 3.57 16.61
C GLN A 327 -6.61 2.87 15.25
N TRP A 328 -5.99 1.69 15.16
CA TRP A 328 -5.75 0.98 13.92
C TRP A 328 -6.05 -0.51 14.07
N PHE A 329 -6.66 -1.09 13.04
CA PHE A 329 -6.65 -2.54 12.83
C PHE A 329 -5.41 -2.94 12.03
N CYS A 330 -4.61 -3.86 12.56
CA CYS A 330 -3.45 -4.43 11.88
C CYS A 330 -3.81 -5.83 11.38
N GLY A 331 -4.04 -5.98 10.07
CA GLY A 331 -4.26 -7.29 9.45
C GLY A 331 -2.94 -7.97 9.08
N ASP A 332 -2.87 -9.30 9.21
CA ASP A 332 -1.71 -10.11 8.83
C ASP A 332 -1.43 -10.06 7.33
N ASN A 333 -2.50 -9.88 6.55
CA ASN A 333 -2.49 -9.78 5.09
C ASN A 333 -3.65 -8.89 4.61
N ARG A 334 -3.65 -8.58 3.31
CA ARG A 334 -4.65 -7.69 2.71
C ARG A 334 -6.08 -8.23 2.82
N LEU A 335 -6.28 -9.55 2.72
CA LEU A 335 -7.61 -10.15 2.81
C LEU A 335 -8.21 -10.00 4.20
N GLU A 336 -7.41 -10.26 5.23
CA GLU A 336 -7.81 -10.01 6.61
C GLU A 336 -8.10 -8.53 6.86
N GLN A 337 -7.24 -7.63 6.37
CA GLN A 337 -7.48 -6.19 6.45
C GLN A 337 -8.84 -5.82 5.84
N LEU A 338 -9.14 -6.33 4.64
CA LEU A 338 -10.41 -6.10 3.94
C LEU A 338 -11.60 -6.86 4.55
N GLY A 339 -11.39 -7.79 5.48
CA GLY A 339 -12.44 -8.66 6.00
C GLY A 339 -13.02 -9.57 4.91
N LEU A 340 -12.17 -10.09 4.02
CA LEU A 340 -12.54 -10.98 2.91
C LEU A 340 -11.91 -12.36 3.07
N GLU A 341 -12.59 -13.39 2.57
CA GLU A 341 -12.07 -14.77 2.53
C GLU A 341 -11.32 -15.06 1.22
N SER A 342 -11.69 -14.35 0.15
CA SER A 342 -11.14 -14.51 -1.20
C SER A 342 -11.06 -13.18 -1.94
N ILE A 343 -10.08 -13.04 -2.84
CA ILE A 343 -10.02 -12.01 -3.87
C ILE A 343 -9.97 -12.73 -5.22
N ASN A 344 -10.73 -12.26 -6.20
CA ASN A 344 -10.80 -12.88 -7.52
C ASN A 344 -11.35 -14.33 -7.49
N GLY A 345 -12.21 -14.62 -6.52
CA GLY A 345 -12.73 -15.98 -6.29
C GLY A 345 -11.68 -16.99 -5.85
N ILE A 346 -10.46 -16.54 -5.50
CA ILE A 346 -9.41 -17.39 -4.95
C ILE A 346 -9.37 -17.18 -3.44
N GLU A 347 -9.78 -18.21 -2.68
CA GLU A 347 -9.71 -18.22 -1.22
C GLU A 347 -8.25 -18.16 -0.75
N HIS A 348 -7.95 -17.23 0.16
CA HIS A 348 -6.60 -17.04 0.69
C HIS A 348 -6.68 -16.44 2.09
N SER A 349 -6.68 -17.25 3.15
CA SER A 349 -6.63 -16.65 4.49
C SER A 349 -6.17 -17.60 5.59
N ARG A 350 -6.58 -18.88 5.57
CA ARG A 350 -6.29 -19.81 6.70
C ARG A 350 -5.73 -21.17 6.32
N CYS A 351 -5.84 -21.59 5.06
CA CYS A 351 -5.34 -22.86 4.56
C CYS A 351 -4.30 -22.66 3.45
N ASP A 352 -3.50 -21.58 3.52
CA ASP A 352 -2.38 -21.43 2.60
C ASP A 352 -1.29 -22.42 3.03
N ASP A 353 -1.09 -23.48 2.25
CA ASP A 353 -0.10 -24.54 2.50
C ASP A 353 1.33 -23.99 2.66
N SER A 354 1.59 -22.76 2.21
CA SER A 354 2.86 -22.05 2.40
C SER A 354 3.07 -21.47 3.79
N ARG A 355 2.00 -21.35 4.60
CA ARG A 355 2.06 -20.88 5.99
C ARG A 355 2.10 -22.03 6.99
N ASP A 356 2.39 -23.26 6.56
CA ASP A 356 2.56 -24.43 7.41
C ASP A 356 3.73 -24.22 8.41
N PRO A 357 3.47 -24.08 9.73
CA PRO A 357 4.51 -23.83 10.71
C PRO A 357 5.56 -24.94 10.79
N ARG A 358 5.20 -26.19 10.44
CA ARG A 358 6.15 -27.30 10.36
C ARG A 358 7.09 -27.11 9.18
N MET A 359 6.56 -26.72 8.02
CA MET A 359 7.34 -26.42 6.84
C MET A 359 8.30 -25.24 7.09
N ASN A 360 7.82 -24.14 7.68
CA ASN A 360 8.66 -22.97 7.95
C ASN A 360 9.76 -23.29 8.97
N ARG A 361 9.46 -24.05 10.03
CA ARG A 361 10.48 -24.52 10.98
C ARG A 361 11.53 -25.39 10.30
N ALA A 362 11.08 -26.33 9.47
CA ALA A 362 11.97 -27.18 8.71
C ALA A 362 12.89 -26.39 7.76
N ILE A 363 12.37 -25.38 7.08
CA ILE A 363 13.16 -24.47 6.23
C ILE A 363 14.20 -23.71 7.07
N MET A 364 13.82 -23.17 8.24
CA MET A 364 14.76 -22.45 9.11
C MET A 364 15.88 -23.36 9.63
N ASN A 365 15.56 -24.60 10.02
CA ASN A 365 16.57 -25.58 10.41
C ASN A 365 17.53 -25.90 9.26
N ILE A 366 17.04 -25.97 8.02
CA ILE A 366 17.88 -26.17 6.82
C ILE A 366 18.80 -24.97 6.59
N ILE A 367 18.29 -23.74 6.75
CA ILE A 367 19.08 -22.51 6.57
C ILE A 367 20.16 -22.40 7.65
N ASN A 368 19.86 -22.80 8.89
CA ASN A 368 20.77 -22.72 10.03
C ASN A 368 21.76 -23.90 10.13
N ASP A 369 21.75 -24.84 9.17
CA ASP A 369 22.54 -26.07 9.19
C ASP A 369 22.25 -26.99 10.40
N GLU A 370 21.04 -26.90 10.95
CA GLU A 370 20.55 -27.69 12.09
C GLU A 370 19.52 -28.76 11.66
N ALA A 371 19.34 -28.96 10.35
CA ALA A 371 18.27 -29.80 9.81
C ALA A 371 18.45 -31.30 10.10
N VAL A 372 17.34 -31.94 10.44
CA VAL A 372 17.23 -33.40 10.48
C VAL A 372 16.47 -33.94 9.25
N ASP A 373 16.52 -35.25 9.02
CA ASP A 373 15.81 -35.90 7.88
C ASP A 373 14.29 -35.64 7.86
N ALA A 374 13.69 -35.31 9.01
CA ALA A 374 12.30 -34.85 9.07
C ALA A 374 12.14 -33.46 8.44
N ASP A 375 13.05 -32.53 8.69
CA ASP A 375 13.00 -31.16 8.14
C ASP A 375 13.15 -31.16 6.61
N HIS A 376 14.02 -32.01 6.06
CA HIS A 376 14.11 -32.16 4.61
C HIS A 376 12.83 -32.67 3.95
N ARG A 377 12.00 -33.44 4.66
CA ARG A 377 10.68 -33.88 4.17
C ARG A 377 9.62 -32.81 4.39
N ASP A 378 9.63 -32.18 5.56
CA ASP A 378 8.62 -31.23 5.99
C ASP A 378 8.77 -29.85 5.33
N SER A 379 9.99 -29.48 4.91
CA SER A 379 10.27 -28.24 4.16
C SER A 379 9.60 -28.18 2.79
N LYS A 380 9.17 -29.32 2.23
CA LYS A 380 8.52 -29.43 0.90
C LYS A 380 9.34 -28.77 -0.23
N ILE A 381 10.63 -28.50 -0.03
CA ILE A 381 11.54 -27.99 -1.05
C ILE A 381 11.80 -29.13 -2.05
N VAL A 382 11.41 -28.95 -3.31
CA VAL A 382 11.71 -29.92 -4.36
C VAL A 382 13.23 -29.94 -4.56
N ARG A 383 13.90 -30.99 -4.08
CA ARG A 383 15.28 -31.26 -4.44
C ARG A 383 15.32 -31.44 -5.96
N GLN A 384 16.06 -30.60 -6.69
CA GLN A 384 16.45 -30.89 -8.08
C GLN A 384 17.40 -32.09 -8.09
N LEU A 385 16.85 -33.29 -7.89
CA LEU A 385 17.53 -34.55 -8.10
C LEU A 385 17.48 -34.89 -9.59
N GLY A 386 18.47 -34.41 -10.34
CA GLY A 386 18.94 -35.04 -11.58
C GLY A 386 18.21 -34.70 -12.88
N ARG A 387 19.02 -34.15 -13.82
CA ARG A 387 18.82 -33.92 -15.27
C ARG A 387 17.65 -33.01 -15.70
N ALA A 388 18.03 -31.90 -16.34
CA ALA A 388 17.16 -31.08 -17.16
C ALA A 388 16.42 -31.95 -18.19
N HIS A 389 15.09 -32.00 -18.09
CA HIS A 389 14.25 -32.57 -19.14
C HIS A 389 13.88 -31.45 -20.10
N GLU A 390 14.71 -31.23 -21.10
CA GLU A 390 14.31 -30.49 -22.29
C GLU A 390 13.22 -31.27 -23.03
N GLY A 391 12.09 -30.60 -23.29
CA GLY A 391 11.21 -30.93 -24.40
C GLY A 391 10.26 -32.11 -24.21
N LEU A 392 9.06 -31.85 -23.68
CA LEU A 392 7.84 -32.55 -24.12
C LEU A 392 6.60 -31.69 -23.86
N ILE A 393 5.94 -31.30 -24.95
CA ILE A 393 4.66 -30.62 -24.96
C ILE A 393 3.65 -31.51 -24.21
N GLY A 394 3.14 -31.02 -23.08
CA GLY A 394 2.06 -31.68 -22.31
C GLY A 394 2.43 -32.22 -20.93
N SER A 395 3.67 -32.06 -20.44
CA SER A 395 3.99 -32.43 -19.05
C SER A 395 3.47 -31.38 -18.08
N ARG A 396 2.60 -31.78 -17.15
CA ARG A 396 2.17 -30.98 -15.99
C ARG A 396 3.40 -30.66 -15.15
N THR A 397 3.93 -29.45 -15.31
CA THR A 397 4.90 -28.87 -14.39
C THR A 397 4.28 -28.87 -12.99
N GLY A 398 4.96 -29.53 -12.05
CA GLY A 398 4.55 -29.57 -10.65
C GLY A 398 4.62 -28.16 -10.08
N TYR A 399 3.46 -27.53 -9.96
CA TYR A 399 3.28 -26.29 -9.21
C TYR A 399 3.70 -26.53 -7.76
N THR A 400 4.63 -25.72 -7.24
CA THR A 400 4.90 -25.72 -5.81
C THR A 400 3.82 -24.91 -5.10
N THR A 401 3.48 -25.28 -3.86
CA THR A 401 2.60 -24.48 -2.98
C THR A 401 3.26 -23.18 -2.51
N PHE A 402 4.58 -23.02 -2.74
CA PHE A 402 5.28 -21.75 -2.54
C PHE A 402 4.93 -20.73 -3.65
N ASP A 403 4.66 -21.21 -4.87
CA ASP A 403 4.21 -20.35 -5.97
C ASP A 403 2.88 -19.67 -5.66
N SER A 404 1.99 -20.28 -4.84
CA SER A 404 0.68 -19.71 -4.50
C SER A 404 0.69 -18.65 -3.41
N ALA A 405 1.57 -18.73 -2.41
CA ALA A 405 1.75 -17.65 -1.42
C ALA A 405 2.33 -16.40 -2.08
N GLY A 406 3.25 -16.67 -3.01
CA GLY A 406 3.79 -15.69 -3.91
C GLY A 406 2.73 -15.11 -4.84
N LYS A 407 1.55 -15.71 -5.09
CA LYS A 407 0.65 -15.18 -6.13
C LYS A 407 0.16 -13.77 -5.85
N HIS A 408 -0.13 -13.36 -4.63
CA HIS A 408 -0.51 -11.95 -4.41
C HIS A 408 0.74 -11.06 -4.45
N SER A 409 1.86 -11.42 -3.81
CA SER A 409 3.13 -10.66 -3.90
C SER A 409 3.71 -10.62 -5.32
N SER A 410 3.50 -11.65 -6.13
CA SER A 410 3.96 -11.88 -7.51
C SER A 410 2.99 -11.25 -8.49
N MET A 411 1.67 -11.37 -8.31
CA MET A 411 0.71 -10.58 -9.10
C MET A 411 0.89 -9.09 -8.82
N VAL A 412 1.15 -8.69 -7.57
CA VAL A 412 1.48 -7.30 -7.23
C VAL A 412 2.86 -6.92 -7.79
N ALA A 413 3.91 -7.72 -7.64
CA ALA A 413 5.24 -7.42 -8.20
C ALA A 413 5.24 -7.36 -9.73
N THR A 414 4.55 -8.28 -10.40
CA THR A 414 4.35 -8.28 -11.85
C THR A 414 3.48 -7.11 -12.30
N ALA A 415 2.42 -6.74 -11.53
CA ALA A 415 1.61 -5.56 -11.80
C ALA A 415 2.36 -4.24 -11.58
N LEU A 416 3.35 -4.23 -10.67
CA LEU A 416 4.23 -3.08 -10.41
C LEU A 416 5.45 -3.03 -11.36
N GLY A 417 5.54 -3.95 -12.34
CA GLY A 417 6.59 -3.95 -13.36
C GLY A 417 7.93 -4.54 -12.93
N GLY A 418 7.97 -5.31 -11.84
CA GLY A 418 9.15 -6.10 -11.46
C GLY A 418 9.26 -7.38 -12.30
N GLU A 419 10.47 -7.70 -12.77
CA GLU A 419 10.77 -9.04 -13.27
C GLU A 419 10.63 -10.03 -12.11
N ALA A 420 9.78 -11.05 -12.28
CA ALA A 420 9.81 -12.21 -11.41
C ALA A 420 11.14 -12.93 -11.66
N THR A 421 12.18 -12.61 -10.90
CA THR A 421 13.44 -13.36 -10.98
C THR A 421 13.20 -14.75 -10.41
N PRO A 422 13.38 -15.82 -11.19
CA PRO A 422 13.45 -17.14 -10.61
C PRO A 422 14.70 -17.16 -9.72
N TYR A 423 14.54 -17.62 -8.47
CA TYR A 423 15.64 -17.84 -7.54
C TYR A 423 16.69 -18.73 -8.22
N VAL A 424 17.84 -18.16 -8.58
CA VAL A 424 19.02 -18.89 -9.02
C VAL A 424 20.02 -18.85 -7.88
N ASN A 425 20.24 -20.01 -7.25
CA ASN A 425 21.29 -20.18 -6.24
C ASN A 425 22.66 -19.91 -6.88
N THR A 426 23.41 -18.95 -6.34
CA THR A 426 24.86 -18.81 -6.59
C THR A 426 25.63 -19.26 -5.35
N GLU A 427 26.75 -19.96 -5.61
CA GLU A 427 27.55 -20.78 -4.69
C GLU A 427 28.19 -20.05 -3.48
N PRO A 428 28.57 -20.78 -2.40
CA PRO A 428 29.01 -20.20 -1.14
C PRO A 428 30.48 -19.74 -1.20
N VAL A 429 30.76 -18.61 -0.56
CA VAL A 429 32.11 -18.14 -0.22
C VAL A 429 32.39 -18.47 1.25
N GLU A 430 33.56 -19.07 1.49
CA GLU A 430 34.05 -19.54 2.79
C GLU A 430 34.17 -18.41 3.83
N ASN A 431 33.77 -18.70 5.08
CA ASN A 431 33.93 -17.85 6.26
C ASN A 431 35.25 -18.17 6.97
N ASP A 432 35.98 -17.12 7.39
CA ASP A 432 36.99 -17.20 8.44
C ASP A 432 36.43 -16.62 9.75
N GLU A 433 36.58 -17.38 10.83
CA GLU A 433 36.11 -17.12 12.19
C GLU A 433 36.99 -16.09 12.93
N ALA A 434 36.39 -15.32 13.87
CA ALA A 434 37.09 -14.84 15.06
C ALA A 434 36.13 -14.51 16.24
N GLU A 435 36.60 -14.91 17.42
CA GLU A 435 35.98 -15.04 18.75
C GLU A 435 35.57 -13.75 19.52
N ASP A 436 34.50 -13.93 20.32
CA ASP A 436 34.18 -13.54 21.71
C ASP A 436 34.60 -12.21 22.38
N GLY A 437 33.64 -11.70 23.18
CA GLY A 437 33.87 -10.71 24.25
C GLY A 437 32.60 -10.27 25.00
N ASP A 438 32.25 -10.99 26.07
CA ASP A 438 31.23 -10.72 27.12
C ASP A 438 31.51 -9.44 27.93
N VAL A 439 30.47 -8.69 28.38
CA VAL A 439 30.33 -8.04 29.72
C VAL A 439 28.91 -7.43 29.92
N GLY A 440 28.15 -7.98 30.87
CA GLY A 440 27.66 -7.26 32.08
C GLY A 440 26.37 -6.42 32.05
N SER A 441 25.32 -6.98 32.68
CA SER A 441 24.02 -6.41 33.06
C SER A 441 24.09 -5.30 34.15
N SER A 442 23.18 -4.31 34.09
CA SER A 442 22.43 -3.80 35.26
C SER A 442 21.19 -3.01 34.81
N ARG A 443 20.03 -3.35 35.37
CA ARG A 443 18.68 -2.88 35.01
C ARG A 443 18.13 -2.02 36.15
N GLU A 444 17.76 -0.77 35.85
CA GLU A 444 16.88 0.04 36.71
C GLU A 444 15.60 0.34 35.92
N VAL A 445 14.45 0.03 36.52
CA VAL A 445 13.11 0.21 35.95
C VAL A 445 12.48 1.43 36.62
N ALA A 446 12.11 2.43 35.82
CA ALA A 446 11.19 3.49 36.21
C ALA A 446 10.15 3.70 35.08
N PRO A 447 8.89 4.02 35.41
CA PRO A 447 7.77 3.97 34.48
C PRO A 447 7.54 5.31 33.79
N SER A 448 7.25 5.35 32.50
CA SER A 448 6.43 6.44 31.92
C SER A 448 6.12 6.30 30.42
N THR A 449 4.81 6.37 30.16
CA THR A 449 4.12 7.14 29.10
C THR A 449 4.43 6.85 27.63
N ASP A 450 3.51 6.04 27.09
CA ASP A 450 2.97 6.02 25.73
C ASP A 450 2.76 7.42 25.11
N SER A 451 3.52 7.71 24.04
CA SER A 451 3.16 8.62 22.93
C SER A 451 4.22 8.50 21.82
N GLY A 452 4.06 7.53 20.91
CA GLY A 452 4.98 7.24 19.79
C GLY A 452 4.80 8.10 18.54
N ASP A 453 4.38 9.36 18.71
CA ASP A 453 3.95 10.28 17.64
C ASP A 453 5.08 11.14 17.04
N GLU A 454 6.34 10.90 17.39
CA GLU A 454 7.44 11.75 16.91
C GLU A 454 7.89 11.40 15.49
N LEU A 455 8.07 12.45 14.67
CA LEU A 455 8.91 12.41 13.48
C LEU A 455 10.37 12.32 13.92
N VAL A 456 11.03 11.22 13.58
CA VAL A 456 12.43 11.02 13.92
C VAL A 456 13.29 11.21 12.67
N VAL A 457 14.24 12.15 12.75
CA VAL A 457 15.24 12.38 11.70
C VAL A 457 16.46 11.52 12.00
N VAL A 458 16.82 10.62 11.09
CA VAL A 458 17.87 9.61 11.28
C VAL A 458 18.93 9.76 10.18
N PRO A 459 20.23 9.52 10.45
CA PRO A 459 21.26 9.50 9.41
C PRO A 459 20.94 8.45 8.32
N MET A 460 21.22 8.78 7.06
CA MET A 460 21.06 7.83 5.95
C MET A 460 22.01 6.63 6.15
N HIS A 461 21.47 5.46 6.45
CA HIS A 461 22.25 4.23 6.36
C HIS A 461 22.63 3.98 4.91
N LYS A 462 23.92 3.68 4.65
CA LYS A 462 24.41 3.36 3.29
C LYS A 462 23.51 2.28 2.69
N ARG A 463 22.93 2.54 1.52
CA ARG A 463 22.16 1.56 0.72
C ARG A 463 22.89 0.22 0.75
N ARG A 464 22.37 -0.75 1.52
CA ARG A 464 22.84 -2.12 1.46
C ARG A 464 22.35 -2.67 0.13
N ARG A 465 23.29 -3.09 -0.72
CA ARG A 465 22.99 -3.68 -2.03
C ARG A 465 22.02 -4.84 -1.81
N GLN A 466 20.89 -4.78 -2.50
CA GLN A 466 20.07 -5.96 -2.76
C GLN A 466 20.97 -6.96 -3.48
N HIS A 467 21.24 -8.09 -2.83
CA HIS A 467 21.83 -9.27 -3.44
C HIS A 467 20.80 -10.38 -3.35
#